data_AF-A0A0J1BWG4-F1
#
_entry.id   AF-A0A0J1BWG4-F1
#
_cell.length_a   1.000
_cell.length_b   1.000
_cell.length_c   1.000
_cell.angle_alpha   90.00
_cell.angle_beta   90.00
_cell.angle_gamma   90.00
#
_symmetry.space_group_name_H-M   'P 1'
#
loop_
_entity.id
_entity.type
_entity.pdbx_description
1 polymer ?
#
loop_
_entity_poly.entity_id
_entity_poly.type
_entity_poly.pdbx_seq_one_letter_code
_entity_poly.pdbx_strand_id
1 'polypeptide(L)'
;MTVNGQRVTEAVLPATREWWKAIGRMPHCRLWSAGDWQFALTTAYVADMAFRGSVSAASELRNRERVLGTTYEYRRDLRIRYVAPRDAAVVQLADRRTAEDEFSDL
;
A
#
# COMPACT_ATOMS: atom_id res chain seq x y z
N MET A 1 -24.12 -10.73 -8.00
CA MET A 1 -24.98 -11.91 -8.26
C MET A 1 -26.34 -11.59 -7.64
N THR A 2 -27.37 -11.43 -8.46
CA THR A 2 -28.71 -11.04 -7.98
C THR A 2 -29.53 -12.31 -7.83
N VAL A 3 -29.97 -12.61 -6.61
CA VAL A 3 -30.96 -13.66 -6.34
C VAL A 3 -32.21 -12.91 -5.87
N ASN A 4 -33.34 -13.10 -6.55
CA ASN A 4 -34.66 -12.53 -6.23
C ASN A 4 -34.75 -10.98 -6.16
N GLY A 5 -34.03 -10.25 -7.01
CA GLY A 5 -34.17 -8.78 -7.10
C GLY A 5 -33.62 -7.99 -5.89
N GLN A 6 -33.20 -8.67 -4.82
CA GLN A 6 -32.41 -8.07 -3.75
C GLN A 6 -30.93 -8.11 -4.13
N ARG A 7 -30.26 -6.95 -4.05
CA ARG A 7 -28.81 -6.91 -3.98
C ARG A 7 -28.41 -7.61 -2.69
N VAL A 8 -28.03 -8.88 -2.78
CA VAL A 8 -27.27 -9.52 -1.71
C VAL A 8 -25.88 -8.89 -1.76
N THR A 9 -25.70 -7.78 -1.05
CA THR A 9 -24.37 -7.30 -0.68
C THR A 9 -23.86 -8.29 0.36
N GLU A 10 -23.29 -9.38 -0.11
CA GLU A 10 -22.62 -10.30 0.79
C GLU A 10 -21.54 -9.52 1.53
N ALA A 11 -21.52 -9.66 2.85
CA ALA A 11 -20.51 -8.97 3.65
C ALA A 11 -19.12 -9.39 3.15
N VAL A 12 -18.21 -8.42 3.07
CA VAL A 12 -16.79 -8.66 2.77
C VAL A 12 -16.27 -9.76 3.68
N LEU A 13 -15.42 -10.65 3.19
CA LEU A 13 -14.88 -11.74 4.01
C LEU A 13 -13.98 -11.19 5.14
N PRO A 14 -13.91 -11.85 6.31
CA PRO A 14 -12.95 -11.49 7.35
C PRO A 14 -11.50 -11.46 6.83
N ALA A 15 -11.12 -12.41 5.97
CA ALA A 15 -9.79 -12.45 5.34
C ALA A 15 -9.48 -11.17 4.53
N THR A 16 -10.46 -10.67 3.77
CA THR A 16 -10.32 -9.42 3.01
C THR A 16 -10.16 -8.21 3.93
N ARG A 17 -10.86 -8.19 5.07
CA ARG A 17 -10.70 -7.12 6.07
C ARG A 17 -9.30 -7.14 6.69
N GLU A 18 -8.77 -8.31 7.03
CA GLU A 18 -7.41 -8.44 7.56
C GLU A 18 -6.35 -8.07 6.52
N TRP A 19 -6.56 -8.47 5.26
CA TRP A 19 -5.74 -8.03 4.14
C TRP A 19 -5.74 -6.51 3.99
N TRP A 20 -6.91 -5.86 4.01
CA TRP A 20 -7.02 -4.40 3.91
C TRP A 20 -6.30 -3.68 5.06
N LYS A 21 -6.43 -4.19 6.29
CA LYS A 21 -5.70 -3.67 7.46
C LYS A 21 -4.18 -3.80 7.28
N ALA A 22 -3.71 -4.90 6.71
CA ALA A 22 -2.29 -5.09 6.42
C ALA A 22 -1.78 -4.07 5.40
N ILE A 23 -2.54 -3.83 4.31
CA ILE A 23 -2.23 -2.79 3.31
C ILE A 23 -2.12 -1.42 3.99
N GLY A 24 -3.13 -1.02 4.77
CA GLY A 24 -3.15 0.28 5.44
C GLY A 24 -2.03 0.50 6.47
N ARG A 25 -1.34 -0.56 6.92
CA ARG A 25 -0.21 -0.47 7.85
C ARG A 25 1.16 -0.41 7.17
N MET A 26 1.23 -0.60 5.86
CA MET A 26 2.51 -0.54 5.15
C MET A 26 3.06 0.90 5.16
N PRO A 27 4.32 1.13 5.61
CA PRO A 27 4.88 2.47 5.76
C PRO A 27 4.76 3.38 4.53
N HIS A 28 4.94 2.82 3.33
CA HIS A 28 4.92 3.61 2.09
C HIS A 28 3.51 4.10 1.70
N CYS A 29 2.45 3.45 2.19
CA CYS A 29 1.07 3.87 1.92
C CYS A 29 0.72 5.21 2.56
N ARG A 30 1.51 5.71 3.51
CA ARG A 30 1.33 7.05 4.11
C ARG A 30 1.48 8.17 3.07
N LEU A 31 2.19 7.91 1.97
CA LEU A 31 2.44 8.87 0.90
C LEU A 31 1.54 8.65 -0.33
N TRP A 32 0.59 7.71 -0.26
CA TRP A 32 -0.33 7.42 -1.35
C TRP A 32 -1.28 8.59 -1.62
N SER A 33 -1.41 8.90 -2.90
CA SER A 33 -2.41 9.82 -3.42
C SER A 33 -3.81 9.19 -3.38
N ALA A 34 -4.84 9.99 -3.68
CA ALA A 34 -6.19 9.48 -3.86
C ALA A 34 -6.28 8.38 -4.95
N GLY A 35 -5.47 8.49 -6.01
CA GLY A 35 -5.42 7.50 -7.09
C GLY A 35 -4.88 6.15 -6.61
N ASP A 36 -3.83 6.16 -5.78
CA ASP A 36 -3.25 4.95 -5.20
C ASP A 36 -4.27 4.24 -4.28
N TRP A 37 -4.99 5.02 -3.46
CA TRP A 37 -6.06 4.50 -2.60
C TRP A 37 -7.22 3.92 -3.41
N GLN A 38 -7.60 4.56 -4.52
CA GLN A 38 -8.62 4.03 -5.43
C GLN A 38 -8.18 2.69 -6.04
N PHE A 39 -6.92 2.58 -6.47
CA PHE A 39 -6.37 1.32 -6.97
C PHE A 39 -6.37 0.23 -5.89
N ALA A 40 -5.94 0.55 -4.67
CA ALA A 40 -5.98 -0.37 -3.53
C ALA A 40 -7.40 -0.84 -3.22
N LEU A 41 -8.40 0.05 -3.24
CA LEU A 41 -9.81 -0.30 -3.05
C LEU A 41 -10.30 -1.28 -4.13
N THR A 42 -9.98 -1.03 -5.40
CA THR A 42 -10.36 -1.96 -6.48
C THR A 42 -9.67 -3.32 -6.32
N THR A 43 -8.44 -3.32 -5.80
CA THR A 43 -7.71 -4.54 -5.46
C THR A 43 -8.36 -5.29 -4.31
N ALA A 44 -8.97 -4.61 -3.33
CA ALA A 44 -9.72 -5.24 -2.26
C ALA A 44 -10.92 -6.05 -2.76
N TYR A 45 -11.61 -5.59 -3.82
CA TYR A 45 -12.65 -6.40 -4.46
C TYR A 45 -12.09 -7.67 -5.12
N VAL A 46 -10.93 -7.56 -5.77
CA VAL A 46 -10.24 -8.74 -6.34
C VAL A 46 -9.79 -9.70 -5.25
N ALA A 47 -9.29 -9.18 -4.12
CA ALA A 47 -8.92 -9.98 -2.96
C ALA A 47 -10.11 -10.75 -2.40
N ASP A 48 -11.27 -10.10 -2.25
CA ASP A 48 -12.49 -10.76 -1.78
C ASP A 48 -12.93 -11.90 -2.71
N MET A 49 -12.91 -11.66 -4.03
CA MET A 49 -13.22 -12.69 -5.03
C MET A 49 -12.21 -13.85 -4.98
N ALA A 50 -10.92 -13.56 -4.83
CA ALA A 50 -9.87 -14.56 -4.73
C ALA A 50 -10.04 -15.43 -3.47
N PHE A 51 -10.31 -14.81 -2.31
CA PHE A 51 -10.54 -15.51 -1.05
C PHE A 51 -11.84 -16.33 -1.03
N ARG A 52 -12.80 -16.00 -1.90
CA ARG A 52 -13.98 -16.84 -2.19
C ARG A 52 -13.68 -18.04 -3.09
N GLY A 53 -12.44 -18.19 -3.56
CA GLY A 53 -12.00 -19.32 -4.39
C GLY A 53 -11.96 -19.05 -5.89
N SER A 54 -12.12 -17.80 -6.34
CA SER A 54 -11.96 -17.48 -7.77
C SER A 54 -10.48 -17.56 -8.19
N VAL A 55 -10.14 -18.58 -8.98
CA VAL A 55 -8.76 -18.81 -9.46
C VAL A 55 -8.26 -17.69 -10.35
N SER A 56 -9.11 -17.14 -11.22
CA SER A 56 -8.74 -16.00 -12.08
C SER A 56 -8.47 -14.74 -11.26
N ALA A 57 -9.26 -14.50 -10.22
CA ALA A 57 -9.03 -13.40 -9.29
C ALA A 57 -7.74 -13.59 -8.47
N ALA A 58 -7.35 -14.82 -8.15
CA ALA A 58 -6.10 -15.09 -7.43
C ALA A 58 -4.85 -14.66 -8.23
N SER A 59 -4.81 -14.97 -9.53
CA SER A 59 -3.71 -14.53 -10.41
C SER A 59 -3.68 -13.00 -10.55
N GLU A 60 -4.84 -12.38 -10.74
CA GLU A 60 -4.94 -10.92 -10.83
C GLU A 60 -4.56 -10.24 -9.50
N LEU A 61 -5.00 -10.79 -8.37
CA LEU A 61 -4.63 -10.29 -7.04
C LEU A 61 -3.11 -10.27 -6.90
N ARG A 62 -2.42 -11.36 -7.25
CA ARG A 62 -0.96 -11.43 -7.18
C ARG A 62 -0.28 -10.36 -8.03
N ASN A 63 -0.80 -10.09 -9.22
CA ASN A 63 -0.27 -9.04 -10.09
C ASN A 63 -0.45 -7.64 -9.49
N ARG A 64 -1.61 -7.37 -8.87
CA ARG A 64 -1.90 -6.10 -8.20
C ARG A 64 -1.09 -5.93 -6.92
N GLU A 65 -0.95 -6.98 -6.13
CA GLU A 65 -0.12 -7.00 -4.92
C GLU A 65 1.34 -6.69 -5.20
N ARG A 66 1.84 -7.09 -6.38
CA ARG A 66 3.16 -6.68 -6.88
C ARG A 66 3.27 -5.18 -7.09
N VAL A 67 2.24 -4.55 -7.65
CA VAL A 67 2.19 -3.07 -7.82
C VAL A 67 2.10 -2.37 -6.47
N LEU A 68 1.37 -2.94 -5.52
CA LEU A 68 1.21 -2.40 -4.17
C LEU A 68 2.41 -2.63 -3.24
N GLY A 69 3.41 -3.42 -3.62
CA GLY A 69 4.58 -3.68 -2.76
C GLY A 69 4.25 -4.45 -1.47
N THR A 70 3.33 -5.42 -1.53
CA THR A 70 2.86 -6.14 -0.32
C THR A 70 3.92 -7.04 0.30
N THR A 71 4.82 -7.60 -0.50
CA THR A 71 5.91 -8.49 -0.04
C THR A 71 7.27 -7.78 -0.08
N TYR A 72 8.27 -8.33 0.63
CA TYR A 72 9.64 -7.81 0.59
C TYR A 72 10.22 -7.83 -0.83
N GLU A 73 10.04 -8.93 -1.56
CA GLU A 73 10.44 -9.08 -2.97
C GLU A 73 9.83 -7.96 -3.83
N TYR A 74 8.53 -7.72 -3.72
CA TYR A 74 7.85 -6.67 -4.49
C TYR A 74 8.32 -5.27 -4.12
N ARG A 75 8.57 -5.00 -2.83
CA ARG A 75 9.16 -3.73 -2.41
C ARG A 75 10.57 -3.54 -2.95
N ARG A 76 11.38 -4.59 -2.99
CA ARG A 76 12.72 -4.55 -3.58
C ARG A 76 12.65 -4.17 -5.05
N ASP A 77 11.76 -4.80 -5.81
CA ASP A 77 11.58 -4.53 -7.25
C ASP A 77 11.10 -3.09 -7.50
N LEU A 78 10.21 -2.58 -6.64
CA LEU A 78 9.76 -1.18 -6.63
C LEU A 78 10.79 -0.20 -6.05
N ARG A 79 11.95 -0.70 -5.57
CA ARG A 79 13.00 0.08 -4.88
C ARG A 79 12.51 0.80 -3.61
N ILE A 80 11.46 0.29 -2.97
CA ILE A 80 10.95 0.78 -1.69
C ILE A 80 11.80 0.18 -0.58
N ARG A 81 12.45 1.06 0.21
CA ARG A 81 13.21 0.67 1.40
C ARG A 81 12.59 1.30 2.64
N TYR A 82 12.26 0.47 3.62
CA TYR A 82 11.90 0.96 4.93
C TYR A 82 13.17 1.34 5.67
N VAL A 83 13.23 2.58 6.13
CA VAL A 83 14.29 3.10 6.97
C VAL A 83 13.71 3.37 8.35
N ALA A 84 14.56 3.29 9.37
CA ALA A 84 14.17 3.78 10.68
C ALA A 84 13.74 5.26 10.55
N PRO A 85 12.68 5.68 11.25
CA PRO A 85 12.34 7.10 11.33
C PRO A 85 13.59 7.87 11.78
N ARG A 86 13.96 8.93 11.07
CA ARG A 86 14.99 9.84 11.56
C ARG A 86 14.36 10.68 12.67
N ASP A 87 15.07 10.83 13.78
CA ASP A 87 14.66 11.77 14.82
C ASP A 87 14.55 13.17 14.19
N ALA A 88 13.41 13.83 14.38
CA ALA A 88 13.12 15.12 13.77
C ALA A 88 14.18 16.19 14.10
N ALA A 89 14.78 16.11 15.30
CA ALA A 89 15.87 16.97 15.72
C ALA A 89 17.16 16.79 14.88
N VAL A 90 17.44 15.57 14.41
CA VAL A 90 18.63 15.26 13.60
C VAL A 90 18.46 15.75 12.16
N VAL A 91 17.24 15.72 11.63
CA VAL A 91 16.94 16.22 10.27
C VAL A 91 17.15 17.73 10.19
N GLN A 92 16.67 18.49 11.19
CA GLN A 92 16.84 19.96 11.22
C GLN A 92 18.31 20.37 11.38
N LEU A 93 19.10 19.60 12.13
CA LEU A 93 20.53 19.89 12.28
C LEU A 93 21.32 19.65 10.99
N ALA A 94 20.95 18.60 10.23
CA ALA A 94 21.61 18.26 8.97
C ALA A 94 21.31 19.31 7.89
N ASP A 95 20.05 19.73 7.77
CA ASP A 95 19.61 20.75 6.81
C ASP A 95 20.29 22.11 7.07
N ARG A 96 20.42 22.49 8.36
CA ARG A 96 21.16 23.70 8.74
C ARG A 96 22.64 23.65 8.41
N ARG A 97 23.32 22.50 8.59
CA ARG A 97 24.74 22.36 8.24
C ARG A 97 24.97 22.46 6.75
N THR A 98 24.10 21.87 5.93
CA THR A 98 24.19 21.99 4.47
C THR A 98 24.03 23.44 4.02
N ALA A 99 23.12 24.20 4.63
CA ALA A 99 23.00 25.63 4.36
C ALA A 99 24.25 26.41 4.81
N GLU A 100 24.77 26.18 6.00
CA GLU A 100 25.98 26.86 6.51
C GLU A 100 27.22 26.56 5.63
N ASP A 101 27.37 25.32 5.15
CA ASP A 101 28.45 24.93 4.25
C ASP A 101 28.32 25.59 2.86
N GLU A 102 27.10 25.69 2.30
CA GLU A 102 26.84 26.35 1.01
C GLU A 102 27.08 27.88 1.04
N PHE A 103 26.86 28.53 2.18
CA PHE A 103 27.14 29.96 2.35
C PHE A 103 28.58 30.27 2.77
N SER A 104 29.36 29.27 3.21
CA SER A 104 30.78 29.44 3.55
C SER A 104 31.69 29.52 2.33
N ASP A 105 31.22 29.08 1.16
CA ASP A 105 31.95 29.06 -0.11
C ASP A 105 31.70 30.31 -1.00
N LEU A 106 31.01 31.34 -0.47
CA LEU A 106 30.78 32.65 -1.10
C LEU A 106 31.58 33.77 -0.41
#